data_AF-A0A353ZWS8-F1
#
_entry.id   AF-A0A353ZWS8-F1
#
_cell.length_a   1.000
_cell.length_b   1.000
_cell.length_c   1.000
_cell.angle_alpha   90.00
_cell.angle_beta   90.00
_cell.angle_gamma   90.00
#
_symmetry.space_group_name_H-M   'P 1'
#
loop_
_entity.id
_entity.type
_entity.pdbx_description
1 polymer ?
#
loop_
_entity_poly.entity_id
_entity_poly.type
_entity_poly.pdbx_seq_one_letter_code
_entity_poly.pdbx_strand_id
1 'polypeptide(L)'
;GRYSLYDSGLSKENYLRGVQEADANGQVTFTSIFPGAYSGRWPHIHFEVFESMSNATAAGQVLAVSQIALTKAACDDVYATSGYEASVRNMARTTLQSDNVFGDDGGIYQLATMTGSAGAGYTAGLNVTI
;
A
#
# COMPACT_ATOMS: atom_id res chain seq x y z
N GLY A 1 4.64 -1.68 -10.42
CA GLY A 1 3.32 -1.21 -9.97
C GLY A 1 2.40 -0.96 -11.13
N ARG A 2 1.76 -2.02 -11.64
CA ARG A 2 0.58 -1.89 -12.49
C ARG A 2 -0.67 -2.15 -11.66
N TYR A 3 -1.78 -1.48 -11.97
CA TYR A 3 -3.03 -1.59 -11.24
C TYR A 3 -4.08 -2.34 -12.08
N SER A 4 -4.65 -3.39 -11.48
CA SER A 4 -5.89 -4.02 -11.96
C SER A 4 -6.99 -2.95 -12.08
N LEU A 5 -7.98 -3.14 -12.94
CA LEU A 5 -9.05 -2.16 -13.28
C LEU A 5 -8.60 -0.88 -14.02
N TYR A 6 -7.39 -0.37 -13.80
CA TYR A 6 -6.96 0.94 -14.33
C TYR A 6 -5.98 0.86 -15.50
N ASP A 7 -5.00 -0.03 -15.44
CA ASP A 7 -4.00 -0.10 -16.51
C ASP A 7 -4.52 -0.82 -17.75
N SER A 8 -4.01 -0.38 -18.91
CA SER A 8 -4.34 -0.99 -20.21
C SER A 8 -4.11 -2.51 -20.19
N GLY A 9 -5.12 -3.26 -20.65
CA GLY A 9 -5.12 -4.72 -20.65
C GLY A 9 -5.46 -5.39 -19.31
N LEU A 10 -5.74 -4.62 -18.25
CA LEU A 10 -6.06 -5.13 -16.90
C LEU A 10 -7.42 -4.67 -16.39
N SER A 11 -8.24 -4.04 -17.23
CA SER A 11 -9.54 -3.47 -16.84
C SER A 11 -10.58 -4.50 -16.38
N LYS A 12 -10.38 -5.78 -16.72
CA LYS A 12 -11.25 -6.90 -16.30
C LYS A 12 -10.71 -7.67 -15.10
N GLU A 13 -9.53 -7.30 -14.60
CA GLU A 13 -8.88 -7.95 -13.47
C GLU A 13 -9.18 -7.21 -12.17
N ASN A 14 -9.21 -7.92 -11.05
CA ASN A 14 -9.42 -7.34 -9.72
C ASN A 14 -8.42 -7.84 -8.66
N TYR A 15 -7.30 -8.45 -9.07
CA TYR A 15 -6.26 -8.88 -8.13
C TYR A 15 -5.73 -7.70 -7.29
N LEU A 16 -5.20 -8.02 -6.10
CA LEU A 16 -4.63 -7.07 -5.13
C LEU A 16 -5.64 -6.01 -4.66
N ARG A 17 -6.92 -6.38 -4.62
CA ARG A 17 -8.03 -5.58 -4.09
C ARG A 17 -8.85 -6.45 -3.16
N GLY A 18 -9.30 -5.90 -2.06
CA GLY A 18 -10.08 -6.63 -1.07
C GLY A 18 -10.78 -5.69 -0.11
N VAL A 19 -11.77 -6.24 0.57
CA VAL A 19 -12.53 -5.57 1.63
C VAL A 19 -12.62 -6.55 2.79
N GLN A 20 -12.47 -6.06 4.02
CA GLN A 20 -12.60 -6.82 5.25
C GLN A 20 -13.36 -5.97 6.26
N GLU A 21 -14.13 -6.63 7.11
CA GLU A 21 -14.73 -6.02 8.28
C GLU A 21 -13.71 -6.03 9.43
N ALA A 22 -13.63 -4.93 10.18
CA ALA A 22 -12.76 -4.85 11.34
C ALA A 22 -13.28 -5.76 12.46
N ASP A 23 -12.36 -6.37 13.20
CA ASP A 23 -12.73 -7.18 14.36
C ASP A 23 -13.18 -6.30 15.55
N ALA A 24 -13.48 -6.94 16.69
CA ALA A 24 -13.90 -6.24 17.91
C ALA A 24 -12.86 -5.26 18.48
N ASN A 25 -11.59 -5.34 18.04
CA ASN A 25 -10.52 -4.43 18.42
C ASN A 25 -10.25 -3.35 17.36
N GLY A 26 -11.04 -3.31 16.28
CA GLY A 26 -10.82 -2.41 15.15
C GLY A 26 -9.70 -2.86 14.21
N GLN A 27 -9.25 -4.12 14.27
CA GLN A 27 -8.16 -4.62 13.45
C GLN A 27 -8.67 -5.26 12.15
N VAL A 28 -7.99 -4.96 11.04
CA VAL A 28 -8.13 -5.65 9.75
C VAL A 28 -6.79 -6.23 9.33
N THR A 29 -6.81 -7.43 8.77
CA THR A 29 -5.59 -8.08 8.24
C THR A 29 -5.83 -8.51 6.79
N PHE A 30 -4.88 -8.17 5.93
CA PHE A 30 -4.83 -8.61 4.54
C PHE A 30 -3.54 -9.37 4.29
N THR A 31 -3.63 -10.47 3.54
CA THR A 31 -2.45 -11.13 2.97
C THR A 31 -2.35 -10.74 1.50
N SER A 32 -1.18 -10.24 1.09
CA SER A 32 -0.93 -9.76 -0.26
C SER A 32 0.53 -10.01 -0.64
N ILE A 33 0.90 -9.65 -1.87
CA ILE A 33 2.31 -9.56 -2.27
C ILE A 33 2.88 -8.19 -1.91
N PHE A 34 4.20 -8.08 -1.83
CA PHE A 34 4.85 -6.79 -1.66
C PHE A 34 4.64 -5.93 -2.91
N PRO A 35 4.14 -4.68 -2.81
CA PRO A 35 3.82 -3.87 -3.97
C PRO A 35 5.09 -3.43 -4.70
N GLY A 36 5.06 -3.43 -6.04
CA GLY A 36 6.15 -2.90 -6.84
C GLY A 36 6.01 -1.38 -7.09
N ALA A 37 7.12 -0.66 -7.16
CA ALA A 37 7.15 0.77 -7.45
C ALA A 37 6.75 1.10 -8.90
N TYR A 38 6.20 2.30 -9.09
CA TYR A 38 5.97 2.91 -10.40
C TYR A 38 6.54 4.33 -10.42
N SER A 39 6.76 4.87 -11.63
CA SER A 39 7.49 6.13 -11.80
C SER A 39 6.80 7.28 -11.05
N GLY A 40 7.57 7.99 -10.22
CA GLY A 40 7.14 9.22 -9.56
C GLY A 40 6.40 9.03 -8.23
N ARG A 41 6.26 7.79 -7.73
CA ARG A 41 5.59 7.51 -6.46
C ARG A 41 6.40 6.55 -5.60
N TRP A 42 6.47 6.82 -4.30
CA TRP A 42 7.06 5.94 -3.30
C TRP A 42 6.23 4.64 -3.17
N PRO A 43 6.80 3.46 -2.90
CA PRO A 43 6.01 2.22 -2.75
C PRO A 43 4.94 2.33 -1.66
N HIS A 44 3.70 2.01 -2.01
CA HIS A 44 2.55 2.19 -1.14
C HIS A 44 1.43 1.17 -1.36
N ILE A 45 0.52 1.10 -0.38
CA ILE A 45 -0.75 0.37 -0.42
C ILE A 45 -1.87 1.36 -0.14
N HIS A 46 -2.91 1.38 -0.96
CA HIS A 46 -4.09 2.24 -0.72
C HIS A 46 -5.02 1.61 0.31
N PHE A 47 -5.72 2.44 1.07
CA PHE A 47 -6.87 2.01 1.84
C PHE A 47 -7.95 3.08 1.90
N GLU A 48 -9.17 2.61 2.09
CA GLU A 48 -10.35 3.43 2.38
C GLU A 48 -11.07 2.78 3.57
N VAL A 49 -11.56 3.60 4.49
CA VAL A 49 -12.29 3.15 5.67
C VAL A 49 -13.73 3.62 5.57
N PHE A 50 -14.65 2.68 5.72
CA PHE A 50 -16.09 2.92 5.73
C PHE A 50 -16.64 2.55 7.10
N GLU A 51 -17.75 3.18 7.50
CA GLU A 51 -18.43 2.88 8.77
C GLU A 51 -18.93 1.43 8.85
N SER A 52 -19.25 0.82 7.71
CA SER A 52 -19.79 -0.54 7.65
C SER A 52 -19.56 -1.19 6.27
N MET A 53 -19.71 -2.51 6.23
CA MET A 53 -19.66 -3.29 4.98
C MET A 53 -20.73 -2.90 3.96
N SER A 54 -21.93 -2.51 4.44
CA SER A 54 -22.97 -1.99 3.55
C SER A 54 -22.54 -0.68 2.89
N ASN A 55 -21.90 0.23 3.65
CA ASN A 55 -21.41 1.48 3.08
C ASN A 55 -20.28 1.22 2.07
N ALA A 56 -19.36 0.29 2.36
CA ALA A 56 -18.27 -0.05 1.44
C ALA A 56 -18.76 -0.58 0.08
N THR A 57 -19.85 -1.35 0.07
CA THR A 57 -20.39 -1.96 -1.17
C THR A 57 -21.37 -1.07 -1.93
N ALA A 58 -21.94 -0.06 -1.27
CA ALA A 58 -22.89 0.88 -1.85
C ALA A 58 -22.26 2.21 -2.30
N ALA A 59 -20.92 2.32 -2.30
CA ALA A 59 -20.22 3.60 -2.45
C ALA A 59 -20.74 4.68 -1.45
N GLY A 60 -20.96 4.25 -0.21
CA GLY A 60 -21.39 5.08 0.90
C GLY A 60 -20.30 6.05 1.39
N GLN A 61 -20.58 6.76 2.47
CA GLN A 61 -19.64 7.74 3.02
C GLN A 61 -18.32 7.08 3.43
N VAL A 62 -17.23 7.62 2.89
CA VAL A 62 -15.87 7.26 3.29
C VAL A 62 -15.48 8.08 4.52
N LEU A 63 -15.03 7.39 5.57
CA LEU A 63 -14.55 8.03 6.80
C LEU A 63 -13.09 8.50 6.65
N ALA A 64 -12.26 7.70 5.99
CA ALA A 64 -10.87 8.03 5.70
C ALA A 64 -10.40 7.44 4.37
N VAL A 65 -9.61 8.20 3.62
CA VAL A 65 -8.87 7.76 2.43
C VAL A 65 -7.42 8.10 2.65
N SER A 66 -6.52 7.11 2.58
CA SER A 66 -5.09 7.38 2.69
C SER A 66 -4.28 6.24 2.06
N GLN A 67 -2.99 6.21 2.37
CA GLN A 67 -2.03 5.26 1.85
C GLN A 67 -1.09 4.81 2.96
N ILE A 68 -0.62 3.57 2.88
CA ILE A 68 0.43 3.02 3.73
C ILE A 68 1.74 3.12 2.95
N ALA A 69 2.70 3.91 3.43
CA ALA A 69 4.05 3.96 2.89
C ALA A 69 4.90 2.81 3.45
N LEU A 70 5.72 2.19 2.60
CA LEU A 70 6.63 1.12 3.03
C LEU A 70 8.01 1.66 3.39
N THR A 71 8.66 1.04 4.37
CA THR A 71 10.01 1.45 4.80
C THR A 71 11.03 1.25 3.68
N LYS A 72 12.02 2.15 3.58
CA LYS A 72 13.09 2.01 2.60
C LYS A 72 13.83 0.67 2.74
N ALA A 73 14.11 0.24 3.97
CA ALA A 73 14.81 -1.02 4.24
C ALA A 73 14.06 -2.23 3.68
N ALA A 74 12.73 -2.31 3.89
CA ALA A 74 11.94 -3.41 3.35
C ALA A 74 11.85 -3.36 1.81
N CYS A 75 11.73 -2.16 1.23
CA CYS A 75 11.75 -2.00 -0.22
C CYS A 75 13.09 -2.42 -0.82
N ASP A 76 14.22 -2.00 -0.23
CA ASP A 76 15.56 -2.37 -0.69
C ASP A 76 15.77 -3.90 -0.64
N ASP A 77 15.34 -4.55 0.45
CA ASP A 77 15.46 -6.02 0.63
C ASP A 77 14.63 -6.77 -0.42
N VAL A 78 13.35 -6.42 -0.57
CA VAL A 78 12.47 -7.09 -1.54
C VAL A 78 12.87 -6.80 -2.98
N TYR A 79 13.27 -5.57 -3.29
CA TYR A 79 13.63 -5.20 -4.67
C TYR A 79 14.97 -5.77 -5.13
N ALA A 80 15.77 -6.35 -4.23
CA ALA A 80 16.93 -7.16 -4.58
C ALA A 80 16.55 -8.56 -5.11
N THR A 81 15.29 -8.97 -4.98
CA THR A 81 14.80 -10.26 -5.50
C THR A 81 14.32 -10.17 -6.97
N SER A 82 14.24 -11.31 -7.65
CA SER A 82 13.81 -11.37 -9.05
C SER A 82 12.36 -10.93 -9.23
N GLY A 83 12.09 -10.18 -10.31
CA GLY A 83 10.73 -9.70 -10.66
C GLY A 83 10.45 -8.26 -10.23
N TYR A 84 11.36 -7.63 -9.48
CA TYR A 84 11.25 -6.23 -9.03
C TYR A 84 12.22 -5.27 -9.73
N GLU A 85 12.86 -5.67 -10.83
CA GLU A 85 13.89 -4.88 -11.52
C GLU A 85 13.38 -3.52 -12.02
N ALA A 86 12.10 -3.46 -12.40
CA ALA A 86 11.44 -2.18 -12.73
C ALA A 86 11.23 -1.31 -11.49
N SER A 87 10.93 -1.93 -10.35
CA SER A 87 10.71 -1.23 -9.08
C SER A 87 12.00 -0.59 -8.56
N VAL A 88 13.15 -1.25 -8.70
CA VAL A 88 14.48 -0.68 -8.41
C VAL A 88 14.67 0.65 -9.16
N ARG A 89 14.46 0.64 -10.48
CA ARG A 89 14.61 1.83 -11.33
C ARG A 89 13.63 2.94 -10.99
N ASN A 90 12.38 2.58 -10.68
CA ASN A 90 11.34 3.56 -10.37
C ASN A 90 11.56 4.21 -9.00
N MET A 91 11.87 3.42 -7.98
CA MET A 91 12.12 3.91 -6.62
C MET A 91 13.36 4.80 -6.57
N ALA A 92 14.41 4.51 -7.34
CA ALA A 92 15.61 5.36 -7.42
C ALA A 92 15.34 6.80 -7.92
N ARG A 93 14.16 7.07 -8.49
CA ARG A 93 13.76 8.38 -9.04
C ARG A 93 12.85 9.18 -8.12
N THR A 94 12.58 8.70 -6.91
CA THR A 94 11.77 9.41 -5.92
C THR A 94 12.24 9.10 -4.50
N THR A 95 11.95 9.98 -3.57
CA THR A 95 12.17 9.77 -2.13
C THR A 95 10.84 9.90 -1.40
N LEU A 96 10.75 9.39 -0.18
CA LEU A 96 9.54 9.57 0.63
C LEU A 96 9.25 11.08 0.84
N GLN A 97 10.29 11.88 1.04
CA GLN A 97 10.20 13.34 1.24
C GLN A 97 9.83 14.11 -0.03
N SER A 98 10.08 13.55 -1.21
CA SER A 98 9.75 14.18 -2.50
C SER A 98 8.49 13.59 -3.16
N ASP A 99 7.87 12.59 -2.54
CA ASP A 99 6.61 12.02 -3.02
C ASP A 99 5.47 13.04 -2.81
N ASN A 100 4.59 13.19 -3.78
CA ASN A 100 3.53 14.20 -3.74
C ASN A 100 2.38 13.86 -2.78
N VAL A 101 2.39 12.70 -2.13
CA VAL A 101 1.43 12.28 -1.10
C VAL A 101 2.06 12.24 0.29
N PHE A 102 3.32 11.78 0.39
CA PHE A 102 4.00 11.63 1.69
C PHE A 102 4.96 12.78 2.02
N GLY A 103 5.27 13.64 1.06
CA GLY A 103 6.34 14.63 1.20
C GLY A 103 6.08 15.71 2.24
N ASP A 104 4.81 16.08 2.47
CA ASP A 104 4.44 17.22 3.33
C ASP A 104 4.87 17.04 4.79
N ASP A 105 4.84 15.80 5.30
CA ASP A 105 5.24 15.44 6.67
C ASP A 105 6.28 14.31 6.72
N GLY A 106 6.82 13.92 5.56
CA GLY A 106 7.73 12.78 5.43
C GLY A 106 7.07 11.43 5.70
N GLY A 107 5.75 11.34 5.60
CA GLY A 107 4.96 10.12 5.78
C GLY A 107 4.75 9.74 7.23
N ILE A 108 4.87 10.66 8.19
CA ILE A 108 4.86 10.33 9.63
C ILE A 108 3.57 9.61 10.07
N TYR A 109 2.44 9.89 9.42
CA TYR A 109 1.15 9.24 9.69
C TYR A 109 0.84 8.06 8.75
N GLN A 110 1.69 7.80 7.75
CA GLN A 110 1.46 6.76 6.73
C GLN A 110 2.55 5.68 6.72
N LEU A 111 3.71 5.92 7.32
CA LEU A 111 4.84 4.99 7.29
C LEU A 111 4.57 3.79 8.20
N ALA A 112 4.49 2.61 7.59
CA ALA A 112 4.23 1.38 8.33
C ALA A 112 5.38 1.01 9.27
N THR A 113 5.02 0.46 10.44
CA THR A 113 5.94 -0.37 11.22
C THR A 113 6.05 -1.72 10.53
N MET A 114 7.27 -2.12 10.13
CA MET A 114 7.49 -3.34 9.36
C MET A 114 8.42 -4.32 10.07
N THR A 115 8.06 -5.60 10.01
CA THR A 115 8.88 -6.71 10.51
C THR A 115 8.90 -7.84 9.49
N GLY A 116 9.98 -8.63 9.46
CA GLY A 116 10.14 -9.74 8.52
C GLY A 116 11.32 -9.54 7.56
N SER A 117 11.30 -10.27 6.44
CA SER A 117 12.34 -10.25 5.41
C SER A 117 11.77 -10.70 4.06
N ALA A 118 12.48 -10.43 2.96
CA ALA A 118 12.09 -10.89 1.64
C ALA A 118 11.92 -12.42 1.54
N GLY A 119 12.73 -13.18 2.29
CA GLY A 119 12.65 -14.65 2.31
C GLY A 119 11.50 -15.23 3.12
N ALA A 120 11.06 -14.54 4.17
CA ALA A 120 10.00 -15.02 5.08
C ALA A 120 8.64 -14.32 4.87
N GLY A 121 8.62 -13.22 4.11
CA GLY A 121 7.50 -12.30 4.05
C GLY A 121 7.63 -11.16 5.07
N TYR A 122 6.86 -10.10 4.85
CA TYR A 122 6.79 -8.93 5.72
C TYR A 122 5.39 -8.81 6.35
N THR A 123 5.36 -8.36 7.60
CA THR A 123 4.17 -7.78 8.23
C THR A 123 4.35 -6.26 8.27
N ALA A 124 3.32 -5.54 7.80
CA ALA A 124 3.25 -4.08 7.86
C ALA A 124 2.05 -3.68 8.72
N GLY A 125 2.28 -2.87 9.76
CA GLY A 125 1.25 -2.34 10.64
C GLY A 125 1.19 -0.81 10.57
N LEU A 126 -0.02 -0.26 10.49
CA LEU A 126 -0.29 1.17 10.59
C LEU A 126 -1.53 1.37 11.47
N ASN A 127 -1.42 2.20 12.51
CA ASN A 127 -2.58 2.64 13.28
C ASN A 127 -3.22 3.82 12.55
N VAL A 128 -4.51 3.71 12.25
CA VAL A 128 -5.28 4.75 11.57
C VAL A 128 -6.26 5.35 12.57
N THR A 129 -6.19 6.66 12.76
CA THR A 129 -7.18 7.41 13.54
C THR A 129 -8.27 7.89 12.60
N ILE A 130 -9.52 7.58 12.92
CA ILE A 130 -10.73 7.96 12.17
C ILE A 130 -11.51 9.01 12.96
#